data_AF-A0A528VBC3-F1
#
_entry.id   AF-A0A528VBC3-F1
#
_cell.length_a   1.000
_cell.length_b   1.000
_cell.length_c   1.000
_cell.angle_alpha   90.00
_cell.angle_beta   90.00
_cell.angle_gamma   90.00
#
_symmetry.space_group_name_H-M   'P 1'
#
loop_
_entity.id
_entity.type
_entity.pdbx_description
1 polymer ?
#
loop_
_entity_poly.entity_id
_entity_poly.type
_entity_poly.pdbx_seq_one_letter_code
_entity_poly.pdbx_strand_id
1 'polypeptide(L)'
;GLETASSDYVGLVGFNSPSGLSGSVSGRFDEQSFEIRRAEVKAAYSGLPISFSAKYAFIQAQPLYGFTTDRHEVTLGASAQLAENWRVFGTGTYDLEQSVLVKDGVGFAYSDDCFTYLMTFSESRD
;
A
#
# COMPACT_ATOMS: atom_id res chain seq x y z
N GLY A 1 2.75 15.38 -14.31
CA GLY A 1 4.06 16.06 -14.18
C GLY A 1 5.19 15.63 -15.13
N LEU A 2 4.96 15.22 -16.38
CA LEU A 2 5.99 15.23 -17.45
C LEU A 2 5.52 15.96 -18.72
N GLU A 3 4.26 16.37 -18.76
CA GLU A 3 3.62 17.00 -19.93
C GLU A 3 3.61 18.53 -19.85
N THR A 4 3.84 19.11 -18.66
CA THR A 4 3.90 20.56 -18.44
C THR A 4 5.19 20.94 -17.71
N ALA A 5 5.61 22.20 -17.86
CA ALA A 5 6.80 22.75 -17.21
C ALA A 5 6.65 22.94 -15.69
N SER A 6 5.45 22.69 -15.16
CA SER A 6 5.14 22.79 -13.73
C SER A 6 4.76 21.39 -13.20
N SER A 7 4.88 21.23 -11.88
CA SER A 7 4.67 19.95 -11.19
C SER A 7 3.36 19.96 -10.41
N ASP A 8 2.65 18.83 -10.42
CA ASP A 8 1.49 18.54 -9.57
C ASP A 8 1.76 18.93 -8.09
N TYR A 9 0.75 19.46 -7.39
CA TYR A 9 0.83 19.70 -5.95
C TYR A 9 0.73 18.37 -5.19
N VAL A 10 1.60 18.16 -4.21
CA VAL A 10 1.60 16.96 -3.36
C VAL A 10 1.53 17.33 -1.89
N GLY A 11 0.73 16.59 -1.13
CA GLY A 11 0.59 16.78 0.31
C GLY A 11 0.42 15.45 1.03
N LEU A 12 0.96 15.38 2.25
CA LEU A 12 0.75 14.27 3.17
C LEU A 12 0.63 14.81 4.58
N VAL A 13 -0.35 14.30 5.32
CA VAL A 13 -0.45 14.48 6.77
C VAL A 13 -0.60 13.10 7.40
N GLY A 14 0.09 12.86 8.50
CA GLY A 14 0.00 11.60 9.20
C GLY A 14 0.42 11.71 10.66
N PHE A 15 0.20 10.62 11.38
CA PHE A 15 0.58 10.45 12.77
C PHE A 15 1.17 9.06 12.99
N ASN A 16 2.00 8.96 14.03
CA ASN A 16 2.47 7.70 14.60
C ASN A 16 2.39 7.83 16.13
N SER A 17 1.99 6.76 16.81
CA SER A 17 1.93 6.73 18.28
C SER A 17 2.93 5.72 18.86
N PRO A 18 3.35 5.90 20.13
CA PRO A 18 4.12 4.89 20.85
C PRO A 18 3.39 3.54 21.02
N SER A 19 2.06 3.52 20.90
CA SER A 19 1.26 2.30 20.95
C SER A 19 1.32 1.46 19.67
N GLY A 20 2.09 1.89 18.67
CA GLY A 20 2.23 1.19 17.38
C GLY A 20 1.15 1.55 16.36
N LEU A 21 0.22 2.46 16.68
CA LEU A 21 -0.79 2.94 15.73
C LEU A 21 -0.19 4.01 14.83
N SER A 22 -0.56 3.97 13.56
CA SER A 22 -0.15 4.95 12.56
C SER A 22 -1.27 5.18 11.56
N GLY A 23 -1.29 6.38 10.99
CA GLY A 23 -2.23 6.73 9.96
C GLY A 23 -1.74 7.89 9.11
N SER A 24 -2.16 7.94 7.86
CA SER A 24 -1.87 9.08 6.99
C SER A 24 -2.94 9.27 5.93
N VAL A 25 -3.06 10.50 5.47
CA VAL A 25 -3.80 10.88 4.29
C VAL A 25 -2.84 11.63 3.38
N SER A 26 -2.82 11.28 2.10
CA SER A 26 -2.01 11.97 1.10
C SER A 26 -2.79 12.21 -0.17
N GLY A 27 -2.38 13.22 -0.92
CA GLY A 27 -3.00 13.61 -2.16
C GLY A 27 -1.98 14.15 -3.16
N ARG A 28 -2.27 13.93 -4.43
CA ARG A 28 -1.64 14.60 -5.58
C ARG A 28 -2.72 15.30 -6.38
N PHE A 29 -2.53 16.58 -6.62
CA PHE A 29 -3.50 17.46 -7.25
C PHE A 29 -2.89 18.11 -8.48
N ASP A 30 -3.70 18.28 -9.52
CA ASP A 30 -3.31 19.06 -10.69
C ASP A 30 -2.93 20.49 -10.30
N GLU A 31 -1.90 21.02 -10.93
CA GLU A 31 -1.37 22.35 -10.61
C GLU A 31 -2.30 23.50 -11.05
N GLN A 32 -3.13 23.29 -12.08
CA GLN A 32 -3.95 24.33 -12.69
C GLN A 32 -5.39 24.23 -12.22
N SER A 33 -5.95 23.01 -12.22
CA SER A 33 -7.35 22.76 -11.89
C SER A 33 -7.58 22.35 -10.44
N PHE A 34 -6.51 21.99 -9.71
CA PHE A 34 -6.59 21.37 -8.38
C PHE A 34 -7.38 20.04 -8.37
N GLU A 35 -7.57 19.44 -9.54
CA GLU A 35 -8.21 18.13 -9.69
C GLU A 35 -7.38 17.03 -9.02
N ILE A 36 -8.04 16.11 -8.32
CA ILE A 36 -7.35 15.01 -7.65
C ILE A 36 -6.82 14.04 -8.70
N ARG A 37 -5.49 13.90 -8.77
CA ARG A 37 -4.81 12.89 -9.57
C ARG A 37 -4.64 11.57 -8.81
N ARG A 38 -4.46 11.65 -7.48
CA ARG A 38 -4.36 10.50 -6.58
C ARG A 38 -4.72 10.92 -5.16
N ALA A 39 -5.44 10.08 -4.43
CA ALA A 39 -5.66 10.25 -3.00
C ALA A 39 -5.47 8.93 -2.28
N GLU A 40 -4.77 8.94 -1.15
CA GLU A 40 -4.55 7.73 -0.34
C GLU A 40 -4.93 7.97 1.12
N VAL A 41 -5.52 6.95 1.72
CA VAL A 41 -5.75 6.87 3.17
C VAL A 41 -5.09 5.59 3.66
N LYS A 42 -4.25 5.68 4.68
CA LYS A 42 -3.52 4.56 5.27
C LYS A 42 -3.79 4.51 6.77
N ALA A 43 -3.96 3.31 7.27
CA ALA A 43 -3.98 3.01 8.69
C ALA A 43 -3.15 1.74 8.93
N ALA A 44 -2.36 1.72 9.99
CA ALA A 44 -1.61 0.53 10.37
C ALA A 44 -1.41 0.45 11.88
N TYR A 45 -1.27 -0.78 12.33
CA TYR A 45 -0.84 -1.14 13.67
C TYR A 45 0.42 -1.99 13.56
N SER A 46 1.46 -1.61 14.28
CA SER A 46 2.74 -2.33 14.34
C SER A 46 3.06 -2.66 15.79
N GLY A 47 2.90 -3.92 16.16
CA GLY A 47 3.23 -4.43 17.48
C GLY A 47 3.80 -5.84 17.42
N LEU A 48 4.29 -6.34 18.54
CA LEU A 48 4.55 -7.77 18.69
C LEU A 48 3.39 -8.41 19.44
N PRO A 49 2.92 -9.60 19.02
CA PRO A 49 3.45 -10.42 17.93
C PRO A 49 2.84 -10.11 16.55
N ILE A 50 1.95 -9.12 16.42
CA ILE A 50 1.18 -8.87 15.19
C ILE A 50 1.31 -7.44 14.64
N SER A 51 1.35 -7.35 13.31
CA SER A 51 1.22 -6.10 12.59
C SER A 51 0.14 -6.21 11.53
N PHE A 52 -0.59 -5.14 11.31
CA PHE A 52 -1.66 -5.04 10.32
C PHE A 52 -1.59 -3.68 9.61
N SER A 53 -1.90 -3.66 8.33
CA SER A 53 -2.01 -2.43 7.55
C SER A 53 -3.19 -2.48 6.59
N ALA A 54 -3.81 -1.33 6.40
CA ALA A 54 -4.84 -1.10 5.42
C ALA A 54 -4.54 0.20 4.68
N LYS A 55 -4.75 0.19 3.36
CA LYS A 55 -4.63 1.36 2.50
C LYS A 55 -5.79 1.36 1.52
N TYR A 56 -6.41 2.50 1.37
CA TYR A 56 -7.26 2.81 0.23
C TYR A 56 -6.54 3.81 -0.66
N ALA A 57 -6.61 3.61 -1.98
CA ALA A 57 -6.08 4.53 -2.97
C ALA A 57 -7.11 4.78 -4.08
N PHE A 58 -7.46 6.05 -4.27
CA PHE A 58 -8.06 6.51 -5.52
C PHE A 58 -6.92 6.91 -6.47
N ILE A 59 -7.00 6.45 -7.71
CA ILE A 59 -6.05 6.78 -8.77
C ILE A 59 -6.87 7.15 -10.00
N GLN A 60 -6.69 8.38 -10.48
CA GLN A 60 -7.36 8.81 -11.71
C GLN A 60 -6.96 7.93 -12.90
N ALA A 61 -7.90 7.76 -13.83
CA ALA A 61 -7.70 7.13 -15.13
C ALA A 61 -6.42 7.64 -15.80
N GLN A 62 -5.65 6.71 -16.34
CA GLN A 62 -4.38 6.94 -17.02
C GLN A 62 -4.39 6.19 -18.35
N PRO A 63 -5.12 6.67 -19.38
CA PRO A 63 -5.28 5.95 -20.65
C PRO A 63 -3.95 5.68 -21.35
N LEU A 64 -2.97 6.59 -21.22
CA LEU A 64 -1.60 6.41 -21.75
C LEU A 64 -0.86 5.22 -21.12
N TYR A 65 -1.30 4.76 -19.95
CA TYR A 65 -0.75 3.62 -19.22
C TYR A 65 -1.69 2.42 -19.24
N GLY A 66 -2.71 2.41 -20.10
CA GLY A 66 -3.67 1.31 -20.23
C GLY A 66 -4.84 1.32 -19.24
N PHE A 67 -4.90 2.30 -18.34
CA PHE A 67 -5.99 2.42 -17.35
C PHE A 67 -7.04 3.43 -17.84
N THR A 68 -8.08 2.95 -18.52
CA THR A 68 -9.12 3.82 -19.10
C THR A 68 -10.17 4.30 -18.10
N THR A 69 -10.21 3.71 -16.91
CA THR A 69 -11.13 4.07 -15.83
C THR A 69 -10.36 4.49 -14.59
N ASP A 70 -11.02 5.24 -13.72
CA ASP A 70 -10.50 5.50 -12.39
C ASP A 70 -10.36 4.18 -11.63
N ARG A 71 -9.37 4.11 -10.74
CA ARG A 71 -9.11 2.93 -9.92
C ARG A 71 -9.32 3.23 -8.46
N HIS A 72 -9.94 2.26 -7.80
CA HIS A 72 -10.26 2.29 -6.38
C HIS A 72 -9.63 1.06 -5.73
N GLU A 73 -8.38 1.18 -5.29
CA GLU A 73 -7.61 0.05 -4.79
C GLU A 73 -7.64 -0.02 -3.27
N VAL A 74 -8.01 -1.18 -2.72
CA VAL A 74 -7.86 -1.51 -1.31
C VAL A 74 -6.70 -2.47 -1.16
N THR A 75 -5.69 -2.10 -0.37
CA THR A 75 -4.57 -2.98 0.01
C THR A 75 -4.67 -3.34 1.48
N LEU A 76 -4.61 -4.62 1.79
CA LEU A 76 -4.52 -5.16 3.14
C LEU A 76 -3.20 -5.89 3.30
N GLY A 77 -2.57 -5.73 4.47
CA GLY A 77 -1.34 -6.43 4.85
C GLY A 77 -1.42 -6.91 6.28
N ALA A 78 -0.89 -8.10 6.53
CA ALA A 78 -0.80 -8.66 7.88
C ALA A 78 0.51 -9.41 8.07
N SER A 79 1.02 -9.39 9.29
CA SER A 79 2.20 -10.14 9.70
C SER A 79 2.01 -10.64 11.14
N ALA A 80 2.42 -11.86 11.41
CA ALA A 80 2.37 -12.47 12.73
C ALA A 80 3.65 -13.23 13.03
N GLN A 81 4.21 -13.01 14.21
CA GLN A 81 5.29 -13.80 14.79
C GLN A 81 4.65 -15.03 15.44
N LEU A 82 4.89 -16.21 14.86
CA LEU A 82 4.31 -17.48 15.30
C LEU A 82 5.15 -18.14 16.40
N ALA A 83 6.45 -17.89 16.39
CA ALA A 83 7.41 -18.32 17.40
C ALA A 83 8.58 -17.32 17.45
N GLU A 84 9.47 -17.47 18.42
CA GLU A 84 10.61 -16.56 18.66
C GLU A 84 11.32 -16.13 17.37
N ASN A 85 11.63 -17.10 16.50
CA ASN A 85 12.36 -16.84 15.26
C ASN A 85 11.47 -16.89 14.01
N TRP A 86 10.18 -17.22 14.11
CA TRP A 86 9.31 -17.49 12.96
C TRP A 86 8.24 -16.42 12.76
N ARG A 87 8.14 -15.90 11.55
CA ARG A 87 7.13 -14.90 11.14
C ARG A 87 6.46 -15.32 9.85
N VAL A 88 5.13 -15.20 9.79
CA VAL A 88 4.36 -15.30 8.54
C VAL A 88 3.76 -13.95 8.20
N PHE A 89 3.60 -13.67 6.91
CA PHE A 89 3.07 -12.40 6.46
C PHE A 89 2.43 -12.54 5.08
N GLY A 90 1.53 -11.60 4.77
CA GLY A 90 0.89 -11.54 3.48
C GLY A 90 0.35 -10.14 3.18
N THR A 91 0.09 -9.91 1.91
CA THR A 91 -0.47 -8.67 1.38
C THR A 91 -1.40 -9.01 0.21
N GLY A 92 -2.43 -8.18 0.02
CA GLY A 92 -3.32 -8.27 -1.13
C GLY A 92 -3.83 -6.89 -1.51
N THR A 93 -3.88 -6.58 -2.79
CA THR A 93 -4.45 -5.37 -3.37
C THR A 93 -5.58 -5.76 -4.29
N TYR A 94 -6.77 -5.25 -3.99
CA TYR A 94 -7.99 -5.48 -4.73
C TYR A 94 -8.45 -4.18 -5.38
N ASP A 95 -8.68 -4.21 -6.69
CA ASP A 95 -9.31 -3.11 -7.42
C ASP A 95 -10.83 -3.28 -7.35
N LEU A 96 -11.50 -2.29 -6.73
CA LEU A 96 -12.94 -2.29 -6.53
C LEU A 96 -13.72 -2.02 -7.83
N GLU A 97 -13.14 -1.28 -8.77
CA GLU A 97 -13.78 -0.92 -10.05
C GLU A 97 -13.79 -2.13 -10.98
N GLN A 98 -12.63 -2.80 -11.12
CA GLN A 98 -12.49 -3.98 -11.97
C GLN A 98 -12.84 -5.29 -11.25
N SER A 99 -13.11 -5.25 -9.95
CA SER A 99 -13.43 -6.41 -9.12
C SER A 99 -12.39 -7.53 -9.22
N VAL A 100 -11.11 -7.17 -9.18
CA VAL A 100 -9.99 -8.10 -9.38
C VAL A 100 -8.90 -7.93 -8.32
N LEU A 101 -8.30 -9.05 -7.91
CA LEU A 101 -7.11 -9.05 -7.06
C LEU A 101 -5.88 -8.77 -7.92
N VAL A 102 -5.54 -7.49 -8.09
CA VAL A 102 -4.43 -7.02 -8.94
C VAL A 102 -3.07 -7.45 -8.43
N LYS A 103 -2.93 -7.65 -7.12
CA LYS A 103 -1.66 -8.12 -6.53
C LYS A 103 -1.90 -8.89 -5.25
N ASP A 104 -1.17 -9.96 -5.06
CA ASP A 104 -1.12 -10.65 -3.77
C ASP A 104 0.26 -11.24 -3.51
N GLY A 105 0.53 -11.52 -2.24
CA GLY A 105 1.74 -12.20 -1.86
C GLY A 105 1.68 -12.72 -0.44
N VAL A 106 2.36 -13.83 -0.23
CA VAL A 106 2.49 -14.49 1.06
C VAL A 106 3.92 -14.90 1.27
N GLY A 107 4.37 -14.92 2.52
CA GLY A 107 5.73 -15.32 2.83
C GLY A 107 5.90 -15.72 4.28
N PHE A 108 7.05 -16.31 4.54
CA PHE A 108 7.50 -16.61 5.88
C PHE A 108 8.97 -16.24 6.04
N ALA A 109 9.35 -15.94 7.26
CA ALA A 109 10.70 -15.62 7.65
C ALA A 109 11.08 -16.45 8.87
N TYR A 110 12.31 -16.94 8.86
CA TYR A 110 13.03 -17.41 10.04
C TYR A 110 14.19 -16.45 10.30
N SER A 111 14.39 -15.98 11.53
CA SER A 111 15.53 -15.13 11.87
C SER A 111 16.05 -15.45 13.27
N ASP A 112 17.31 -15.85 13.36
CA ASP A 112 18.04 -16.01 14.61
C ASP A 112 19.31 -15.13 14.62
N ASP A 113 20.19 -15.33 15.61
CA ASP A 113 21.43 -14.59 15.76
C ASP A 113 22.47 -14.85 14.66
N CYS A 114 22.34 -15.96 13.93
CA CYS A 114 23.31 -16.41 12.93
C CYS A 114 22.86 -16.07 11.50
N PHE A 115 21.58 -16.24 11.19
CA PHE A 115 21.05 -16.00 9.84
C PHE A 115 19.57 -15.66 9.80
N THR A 116 19.17 -15.04 8.68
CA THR A 116 17.77 -14.83 8.31
C THR A 116 17.47 -15.58 7.02
N TYR A 117 16.40 -16.37 7.03
CA TYR A 117 15.80 -16.97 5.84
C TYR A 117 14.45 -16.31 5.56
N LEU A 118 14.22 -15.90 4.31
CA LEU A 118 12.99 -15.26 3.88
C LEU A 118 12.54 -15.91 2.57
N MET A 119 11.30 -16.39 2.54
CA MET A 119 10.66 -16.87 1.32
C MET A 119 9.35 -16.14 1.11
N THR A 120 9.16 -15.63 -0.10
CA THR A 120 7.95 -14.90 -0.50
C THR A 120 7.49 -15.43 -1.86
N PHE A 121 6.18 -15.67 -1.98
CA PHE A 121 5.49 -15.83 -3.24
C PHE A 121 4.67 -14.56 -3.50
N SER A 122 4.67 -14.08 -4.74
CA SER A 122 3.87 -12.92 -5.14
C SER A 122 3.36 -13.07 -6.56
N GLU A 123 2.12 -12.67 -6.78
CA GLU A 123 1.46 -12.64 -8.08
C GLU A 123 0.97 -11.21 -8.36
N SER A 124 1.08 -10.78 -9.62
CA SER A 124 0.53 -9.53 -10.12
C SER A 124 -0.31 -9.84 -11.34
N ARG A 125 -1.48 -9.24 -11.43
CA ARG A 125 -2.45 -9.42 -12.51
C ARG A 125 -2.75 -8.04 -13.10
N ASP A 126 -2.69 -7.95 -14.43
CA ASP A 126 -2.99 -6.75 -15.22
C ASP A 126 -4.40 -6.85 -15.82
#